data_AF-A0A936DH58-F1
#
_entry.id   AF-A0A936DH58-F1
#
_cell.length_a   1.000
_cell.length_b   1.000
_cell.length_c   1.000
_cell.angle_alpha   90.00
_cell.angle_beta   90.00
_cell.angle_gamma   90.00
#
_symmetry.space_group_name_H-M   'P 1'
#
loop_
_entity.id
_entity.type
_entity.pdbx_description
1 polymer ?
#
loop_
_entity_poly.entity_id
_entity_poly.type
_entity_poly.pdbx_seq_one_letter_code
_entity_poly.pdbx_strand_id
1 'polypeptide(L)'
;MSIKRTLLREFEVAFSRSAQPLWFRLIKYLILGSLILCFWKSQLFLKIIAIIFILSLTVHFWVRYKTKAWTQSYGLWDYKENKSKLK
;
A
#
# COMPACT_ATOMS: atom_id res chain seq x y z
N MET A 1 9.52 10.08 14.80
CA MET A 1 9.97 8.70 14.44
C MET A 1 11.05 8.84 13.38
N SER A 2 12.07 7.97 13.39
CA SER A 2 13.04 7.94 12.28
C SER A 2 12.35 7.48 10.98
N ILE A 3 12.67 8.12 9.86
CA ILE A 3 12.15 7.78 8.51
C ILE A 3 12.35 6.28 8.22
N LYS A 4 13.49 5.72 8.63
CA LYS A 4 13.79 4.28 8.49
C LYS A 4 12.74 3.40 9.15
N ARG A 5 12.25 3.80 10.33
CA ARG A 5 11.25 3.04 11.10
C ARG A 5 9.86 3.14 10.46
N THR A 6 9.53 4.30 9.91
CA THR A 6 8.28 4.49 9.15
C THR A 6 8.27 3.63 7.89
N LEU A 7 9.38 3.60 7.14
CA LEU A 7 9.52 2.75 5.95
C LEU A 7 9.40 1.27 6.30
N LEU A 8 10.15 0.78 7.30
CA LEU A 8 10.05 -0.61 7.76
C LEU A 8 8.61 -0.99 8.14
N ARG A 9 7.91 -0.10 8.83
CA ARG A 9 6.51 -0.31 9.21
C ARG A 9 5.58 -0.37 8.01
N GLU A 10 5.79 0.47 7.00
CA GLU A 10 5.02 0.38 5.74
C GLU A 10 5.30 -0.94 5.00
N PHE A 11 6.55 -1.42 5.00
CA PHE A 11 6.88 -2.75 4.48
C PHE A 11 6.16 -3.85 5.29
N GLU A 12 6.22 -3.84 6.62
CA GLU A 12 5.53 -4.80 7.46
C GLU A 12 4.01 -4.83 7.20
N VAL A 13 3.38 -3.66 7.08
CA VAL A 13 1.94 -3.55 6.78
C VAL A 13 1.65 -4.04 5.36
N ALA A 14 2.46 -3.62 4.37
CA ALA A 14 2.25 -3.97 2.97
C ALA A 14 2.43 -5.46 2.72
N PHE A 15 3.31 -6.14 3.46
CA PHE A 15 3.59 -7.56 3.31
C PHE A 15 2.79 -8.45 4.27
N SER A 16 2.23 -7.90 5.35
CA SER A 16 1.42 -8.67 6.29
C SER A 16 0.21 -9.33 5.61
N ARG A 17 0.04 -10.62 5.88
CA ARG A 17 -1.11 -11.42 5.44
C ARG A 17 -2.40 -11.00 6.16
N SER A 18 -2.29 -10.46 7.38
CA SER A 18 -3.45 -9.98 8.13
C SER A 18 -3.97 -8.65 7.55
N ALA A 19 -3.06 -7.81 7.05
CA ALA A 19 -3.42 -6.53 6.44
C ALA A 19 -4.07 -6.68 5.05
N GLN A 20 -3.59 -7.62 4.23
CA GLN A 20 -4.11 -7.85 2.90
C GLN A 20 -4.04 -9.34 2.51
N PRO A 21 -5.18 -9.98 2.19
CA PRO A 21 -5.19 -11.36 1.70
C PRO A 21 -4.33 -11.55 0.45
N LEU A 22 -3.64 -12.69 0.36
CA LEU A 22 -2.76 -13.00 -0.77
C LEU A 22 -3.49 -13.03 -2.11
N TRP A 23 -4.70 -13.60 -2.15
CA TRP A 23 -5.52 -13.68 -3.36
C TRP A 23 -5.86 -12.28 -3.90
N PHE A 24 -6.21 -11.34 -2.99
CA PHE A 24 -6.52 -9.96 -3.37
C PHE A 24 -5.28 -9.26 -3.95
N ARG A 25 -4.10 -9.53 -3.37
CA ARG A 25 -2.83 -9.00 -3.87
C ARG A 25 -2.51 -9.51 -5.28
N LEU A 26 -2.70 -10.80 -5.53
CA LEU A 26 -2.50 -11.41 -6.85
C LEU A 26 -3.44 -10.83 -7.90
N ILE A 27 -4.76 -10.78 -7.61
CA ILE A 27 -5.75 -10.23 -8.54
C ILE A 27 -5.46 -8.77 -8.86
N LYS A 28 -5.12 -7.96 -7.85
CA LYS A 28 -4.77 -6.55 -8.03
C LYS A 28 -3.62 -6.35 -9.02
N TYR A 29 -2.53 -7.12 -8.87
CA TYR A 29 -1.38 -6.98 -9.75
C TYR A 29 -1.59 -7.60 -11.13
N LEU A 30 -2.39 -8.66 -11.25
CA LEU A 30 -2.78 -9.21 -12.54
C LEU A 30 -3.59 -8.18 -13.34
N ILE A 31 -4.65 -7.61 -12.74
CA ILE A 31 -5.49 -6.59 -13.40
C ILE A 31 -4.64 -5.37 -13.79
N LEU A 32 -3.83 -4.86 -12.88
CA LEU A 32 -2.97 -3.70 -13.15
C LEU A 32 -1.97 -4.00 -14.27
N GLY A 33 -1.33 -5.17 -14.23
CA GLY A 33 -0.39 -5.62 -15.26
C GLY A 33 -1.05 -5.75 -16.63
N SER A 34 -2.23 -6.39 -16.71
CA SER A 34 -2.99 -6.52 -17.95
C SER A 34 -3.37 -5.16 -18.53
N LEU A 35 -3.87 -4.23 -17.71
CA LEU A 35 -4.21 -2.88 -18.16
C LEU A 35 -2.97 -2.13 -18.70
N ILE A 36 -1.84 -2.22 -18.00
CA ILE A 36 -0.60 -1.60 -18.47
C ILE A 36 -0.15 -2.21 -19.80
N LEU A 37 -0.18 -3.54 -19.94
CA LEU A 37 0.23 -4.20 -21.19
C LEU A 37 -0.69 -3.82 -22.37
N CYS A 38 -2.00 -3.78 -22.16
CA CYS A 38 -2.95 -3.42 -23.21
C CYS A 38 -2.86 -1.94 -23.61
N PHE A 39 -2.56 -1.04 -22.67
CA PHE A 39 -2.65 0.41 -22.90
C PHE A 39 -1.33 1.17 -22.76
N TRP A 40 -0.19 0.49 -22.66
CA TRP A 40 1.15 1.08 -22.50
C TRP A 40 1.50 2.12 -23.59
N LYS A 41 1.03 1.92 -24.83
CA LYS A 41 1.28 2.87 -25.93
C LYS A 41 0.39 4.12 -25.87
N SER A 42 -0.68 4.10 -25.08
CA SER A 42 -1.61 5.22 -24.97
C SER A 42 -1.06 6.25 -23.98
N GLN A 43 -0.64 7.39 -24.52
CA GLN A 43 -0.20 8.53 -23.71
C GLN A 43 -1.31 9.04 -22.77
N LEU A 44 -2.56 8.98 -23.20
CA LEU A 44 -3.70 9.38 -22.37
C LEU A 44 -3.88 8.43 -21.18
N PHE A 45 -3.78 7.12 -21.39
CA PHE A 45 -3.87 6.12 -20.34
C PHE A 45 -2.78 6.33 -19.28
N LEU A 46 -1.53 6.54 -19.71
CA LEU A 46 -0.41 6.79 -18.80
C LEU A 46 -0.63 8.07 -17.96
N LYS A 47 -1.14 9.15 -18.57
CA LYS A 47 -1.48 10.39 -17.86
C LYS A 47 -2.57 10.16 -16.81
N ILE A 48 -3.63 9.43 -17.16
CA ILE A 48 -4.72 9.11 -16.23
C ILE A 48 -4.20 8.28 -15.05
N ILE A 49 -3.43 7.21 -15.32
CA ILE A 49 -2.81 6.38 -14.28
C ILE A 49 -1.91 7.23 -13.38
N ALA A 50 -1.10 8.13 -13.93
CA ALA A 50 -0.22 8.99 -13.15
C ALA A 50 -1.01 9.93 -12.22
N ILE A 51 -2.10 10.54 -12.71
CA ILE A 51 -2.97 11.40 -11.91
C ILE A 51 -3.63 10.60 -10.78
N ILE A 52 -4.20 9.43 -11.10
CA ILE A 52 -4.82 8.55 -10.11
C ILE A 52 -3.78 8.12 -9.05
N PHE A 53 -2.56 7.81 -9.47
CA PHE A 53 -1.48 7.44 -8.57
C PHE A 53 -1.14 8.56 -7.58
N ILE A 54 -0.98 9.80 -8.06
CA ILE A 54 -0.71 10.97 -7.20
C ILE A 54 -1.85 11.23 -6.21
N LEU A 55 -3.10 11.16 -6.68
CA LEU A 55 -4.27 11.31 -5.82
C LEU A 55 -4.34 10.19 -4.78
N SER A 56 -4.10 8.95 -5.18
CA SER A 56 -4.09 7.80 -4.28
C SER A 56 -2.99 7.93 -3.23
N LEU A 57 -1.79 8.42 -3.59
CA LEU A 57 -0.72 8.67 -2.61
C LEU A 57 -1.12 9.75 -1.62
N THR A 58 -1.68 10.86 -2.11
CA THR A 58 -2.16 11.96 -1.26
C THR A 58 -3.18 11.47 -0.25
N VAL A 59 -4.21 10.75 -0.71
CA VAL A 59 -5.24 10.16 0.15
C VAL A 59 -4.62 9.15 1.12
N HIS A 60 -3.71 8.29 0.65
CA HIS A 60 -3.04 7.30 1.49
C HIS A 60 -2.28 7.98 2.64
N PHE A 61 -1.42 8.95 2.34
CA PHE A 61 -0.65 9.67 3.36
C PHE A 61 -1.54 10.46 4.31
N TRP A 62 -2.60 11.09 3.78
CA TRP A 62 -3.57 11.81 4.60
C TRP A 62 -4.28 10.89 5.60
N VAL A 63 -4.78 9.75 5.13
CA VAL A 63 -5.43 8.75 5.99
C VAL A 63 -4.45 8.20 7.01
N ARG A 64 -3.21 7.88 6.62
CA ARG A 64 -2.16 7.40 7.52
C ARG A 64 -1.85 8.40 8.64
N TYR A 65 -1.77 9.67 8.28
CA TYR A 65 -1.57 10.76 9.23
C TYR A 65 -2.76 10.87 10.20
N LYS A 66 -3.99 10.93 9.68
CA LYS A 66 -5.21 11.08 10.49
C LYS A 66 -5.44 9.92 11.45
N THR A 67 -5.16 8.70 11.00
CA THR A 67 -5.41 7.46 11.75
C THR A 67 -4.25 7.07 12.65
N LYS A 68 -3.16 7.85 12.66
CA LYS A 68 -1.93 7.55 13.41
C LYS A 68 -1.40 6.13 13.10
N ALA A 69 -1.63 5.64 11.88
CA ALA A 69 -1.28 4.27 11.50
C ALA A 69 0.23 3.97 11.58
N TRP A 70 1.08 5.02 11.53
CA TRP A 70 2.52 4.90 11.76
C TRP A 70 2.93 4.69 13.22
N THR A 71 2.01 4.89 14.17
CA THR A 71 2.28 4.75 15.60
C THR A 71 1.36 3.74 16.28
N GLN A 72 0.15 3.50 15.79
CA GLN A 72 -0.85 2.60 16.37
C GLN A 72 -1.22 1.43 15.42
N SER A 73 -1.85 0.38 15.97
CA SER A 73 -2.49 -0.67 15.17
C SER A 73 -3.54 -0.03 14.25
N TYR A 74 -3.66 -0.50 13.02
CA TYR A 74 -4.55 0.11 12.03
C TYR A 74 -5.16 -0.93 11.09
N GLY A 75 -6.48 -0.87 10.92
CA GLY A 75 -7.23 -1.86 10.15
C GLY A 75 -7.07 -3.26 10.74
N LEU A 76 -6.82 -4.25 9.87
CA LEU A 76 -6.56 -5.65 10.25
C LEU A 76 -5.09 -5.92 10.63
N TRP A 77 -4.27 -4.88 10.75
CA TRP A 77 -2.88 -4.99 11.11
C TRP A 77 -2.65 -4.54 12.56
N ASP A 78 -2.36 -5.50 13.43
CA ASP A 78 -2.01 -5.24 14.82
C ASP A 78 -0.48 -5.10 15.01
N TYR A 79 -0.06 -3.98 15.60
CA TYR A 79 1.35 -3.69 15.83
C TYR A 79 1.99 -4.61 16.88
N LYS A 80 1.28 -4.92 17.97
CA LYS A 80 1.80 -5.79 19.05
C LYS A 80 1.93 -7.23 18.56
N GLU A 81 0.94 -7.71 17.82
CA GLU A 81 0.97 -9.08 17.26
C GLU A 81 2.08 -9.24 16.22
N ASN A 82 2.21 -8.32 15.27
CA ASN A 82 3.23 -8.42 14.22
C ASN A 82 4.65 -8.15 14.73
N LYS A 83 4.83 -7.26 15.73
CA LYS A 83 6.14 -7.04 16.37
C LYS A 83 6.66 -8.29 17.09
N SER A 84 5.76 -9.13 17.62
CA SER A 84 6.15 -10.37 18.31
C SER A 84 6.68 -11.45 17.36
N LYS A 85 6.26 -11.43 16.08
CA LYS A 85 6.64 -12.37 15.03
C LYS A 85 7.97 -12.04 14.33
N LEU A 86 8.59 -10.91 14.69
CA LEU A 86 9.87 -10.43 14.15
C LEU A 86 11.04 -10.67 15.11
N LYS A 87 10.82 -11.41 16.21
CA LYS A 87 11.84 -11.79 17.19
C LYS A 87 12.40 -13.18 16.90
#